data_AF-A0A7W0PQE9-F1
#
_entry.id   AF-A0A7W0PQE9-F1
#
_cell.length_a   1.000
_cell.length_b   1.000
_cell.length_c   1.000
_cell.angle_alpha   90.00
_cell.angle_beta   90.00
_cell.angle_gamma   90.00
#
_symmetry.space_group_name_H-M   'P 1'
#
loop_
_entity.id
_entity.type
_entity.pdbx_description
1 polymer ?
#
loop_
_entity_poly.entity_id
_entity_poly.type
_entity_poly.pdbx_seq_one_letter_code
_entity_poly.pdbx_strand_id
1 'polypeptide(L)'
;QLSQLIHAEADKGRLNEQELVATCILLLVAGHETTVNLIGNGILALMRHPDQWRDLVSMPDLSRNATEVLLRYDALVQLTSRVTLEPVEIGDMGVE
;
A
#
# COMPACT_ATOMS: atom_id res chain seq x y z
N GLN A 1 -8.71 6.62 13.83
CA GLN A 1 -7.28 6.49 13.46
C GLN A 1 -6.45 7.56 14.17
N LEU A 2 -6.61 8.86 13.87
CA LEU A 2 -5.90 9.94 14.59
C LEU A 2 -6.17 9.97 16.10
N SER A 3 -7.43 9.86 16.53
CA SER A 3 -7.78 9.83 17.96
C SER A 3 -7.14 8.64 18.70
N GLN A 4 -6.95 7.50 18.03
CA GLN A 4 -6.26 6.34 18.63
C GLN A 4 -4.76 6.56 18.78
N LEU A 5 -4.13 7.27 17.83
CA LEU A 5 -2.72 7.67 17.94
C LEU A 5 -2.49 8.69 19.05
N ILE A 6 -3.41 9.64 19.20
CA ILE A 6 -3.39 10.64 20.29
C ILE A 6 -3.56 9.95 21.66
N HIS A 7 -4.45 8.98 21.78
CA HIS A 7 -4.56 8.18 23.01
C HIS A 7 -3.30 7.35 23.29
N ALA A 8 -2.59 6.88 22.25
CA ALA A 8 -1.32 6.16 22.42
C ALA A 8 -0.15 7.07 22.87
N GLU A 9 -0.20 8.37 22.57
CA GLU A 9 0.74 9.39 23.11
C GLU A 9 0.43 9.71 24.58
N ALA A 10 -0.86 9.84 24.92
CA ALA A 10 -1.33 10.15 26.27
C ALA A 10 -1.03 9.05 27.32
N ASP A 11 -0.93 7.79 26.91
CA ASP A 11 -0.68 6.63 27.81
C ASP A 11 0.80 6.44 28.22
N LYS A 12 1.55 7.53 28.40
CA LYS A 12 2.90 7.58 28.99
C LYS A 12 3.98 6.79 28.22
N GLY A 13 4.34 7.28 27.03
CA GLY A 13 5.70 7.06 26.47
C GLY A 13 5.83 6.08 25.30
N ARG A 14 4.77 5.84 24.52
CA ARG A 14 4.87 5.01 23.30
C ARG A 14 5.26 5.79 22.05
N LEU A 15 4.92 7.08 21.97
CA LEU A 15 5.31 8.00 20.91
C LEU A 15 5.51 9.40 21.52
N ASN A 16 6.62 10.06 21.22
CA ASN A 16 6.78 11.49 21.45
C ASN A 16 6.10 12.31 20.34
N GLU A 17 6.02 13.64 20.50
CA GLU A 17 5.33 14.52 19.53
C GLU A 17 5.88 14.37 18.09
N GLN A 18 7.19 14.24 17.92
CA GLN A 18 7.80 14.07 16.60
C GLN A 18 7.44 12.71 15.99
N GLU A 19 7.43 11.64 16.80
CA GLU A 19 7.05 10.30 16.36
C GLU A 19 5.55 10.22 16.00
N LEU A 20 4.70 10.94 16.74
CA LEU A 20 3.28 11.08 16.43
C LEU A 20 3.07 11.78 15.08
N VAL A 21 3.73 12.92 14.87
CA VAL A 21 3.65 13.67 13.61
C VAL A 21 4.18 12.82 12.45
N ALA A 22 5.32 12.16 12.61
CA ALA A 22 5.89 11.28 11.60
C ALA A 22 4.94 10.12 11.24
N THR A 23 4.29 9.52 12.23
CA THR A 23 3.30 8.46 12.02
C THR A 23 2.07 8.96 11.27
N CYS A 24 1.58 10.16 11.60
CA CYS A 24 0.46 10.79 10.89
C CYS A 24 0.81 11.07 9.42
N ILE A 25 2.01 11.58 9.15
CA ILE A 25 2.50 11.82 7.79
C ILE A 25 2.60 10.49 7.03
N LEU A 26 3.18 9.46 7.64
CA LEU A 26 3.29 8.14 7.05
C LEU A 26 1.92 7.58 6.65
N LEU A 27 0.93 7.62 7.55
CA LEU A 27 -0.42 7.15 7.26
C LEU A 27 -1.11 7.94 6.15
N LEU A 28 -0.94 9.26 6.15
CA LEU A 28 -1.51 10.12 5.12
C LEU A 28 -0.94 9.76 3.75
N VAL A 29 0.38 9.72 3.61
CA VAL A 29 1.04 9.42 2.32
C VAL A 29 0.78 7.98 1.89
N ALA A 30 1.00 7.01 2.78
CA ALA A 30 0.86 5.60 2.46
C ALA A 30 -0.58 5.21 2.13
N GLY A 31 -1.58 5.83 2.75
CA GLY A 31 -2.99 5.53 2.51
C GLY A 31 -3.63 6.33 1.38
N HIS A 32 -3.29 7.62 1.25
CA HIS A 32 -3.95 8.50 0.30
C HIS A 32 -3.47 8.26 -1.13
N GLU A 33 -2.16 8.36 -1.37
CA GLU A 33 -1.61 8.31 -2.72
C GLU A 33 -1.79 6.93 -3.37
N THR A 34 -1.58 5.86 -2.59
CA THR A 34 -1.75 4.49 -3.07
C THR A 34 -3.21 4.19 -3.42
N THR A 35 -4.17 4.55 -2.56
CA THR A 35 -5.58 4.24 -2.80
C THR A 35 -6.14 5.03 -3.98
N VAL A 36 -5.81 6.33 -4.08
CA VAL A 36 -6.25 7.16 -5.21
C VAL A 36 -5.71 6.63 -6.53
N ASN A 37 -4.42 6.28 -6.57
CA ASN A 37 -3.80 5.73 -7.78
C ASN A 37 -4.35 4.32 -8.11
N LEU A 38 -4.64 3.48 -7.10
CA LEU A 38 -5.27 2.17 -7.33
C LEU A 38 -6.61 2.30 -8.05
N ILE A 39 -7.47 3.20 -7.57
CA ILE A 39 -8.80 3.39 -8.13
C ILE A 39 -8.69 3.92 -9.56
N GLY A 40 -7.87 4.97 -9.76
CA GLY A 40 -7.68 5.58 -11.08
C GLY A 40 -7.12 4.59 -12.10
N ASN A 41 -6.01 3.93 -11.78
CA ASN A 41 -5.37 2.97 -12.67
C ASN A 41 -6.20 1.69 -12.84
N GLY A 42 -6.91 1.28 -11.79
CA GLY A 42 -7.83 0.14 -11.83
C GLY A 42 -8.98 0.35 -12.81
N ILE A 43 -9.60 1.53 -12.78
CA ILE A 43 -10.64 1.91 -13.76
C ILE A 43 -10.05 1.95 -15.17
N LEU A 44 -8.87 2.56 -15.34
CA LEU A 44 -8.20 2.60 -16.65
C LEU A 44 -7.89 1.19 -17.19
N ALA A 45 -7.45 0.27 -16.33
CA ALA A 45 -7.19 -1.12 -16.69
C ALA A 45 -8.49 -1.83 -17.12
N LEU A 46 -9.59 -1.66 -16.39
CA LEU A 46 -10.88 -2.23 -16.74
C LEU A 46 -11.45 -1.64 -18.05
N MET A 47 -11.24 -0.34 -18.31
CA MET A 47 -11.61 0.28 -19.59
C MET A 47 -10.81 -0.28 -20.77
N ARG A 48 -9.55 -0.66 -20.56
CA ARG A 48 -8.71 -1.32 -21.57
C ARG A 48 -9.08 -2.80 -21.76
N HIS A 49 -9.73 -3.42 -20.78
CA HIS A 49 -10.16 -4.82 -20.77
C HIS A 49 -11.68 -4.93 -20.54
N PRO A 50 -12.52 -4.49 -21.49
CA PRO A 50 -13.96 -4.34 -21.29
C PRO A 50 -14.69 -5.65 -20.97
N ASP A 51 -14.15 -6.80 -21.35
CA ASP A 51 -14.72 -8.10 -21.01
C ASP A 51 -14.60 -8.38 -19.50
N GLN A 52 -13.45 -8.04 -18.89
CA GLN A 52 -13.25 -8.13 -17.43
C GLN A 52 -14.15 -7.17 -16.66
N TRP A 53 -14.42 -5.98 -17.22
CA TRP A 53 -15.41 -5.05 -16.67
C TRP A 53 -16.81 -5.66 -16.67
N ARG A 54 -17.23 -6.29 -17.78
CA ARG A 54 -18.54 -6.95 -17.86
C ARG A 54 -18.66 -8.09 -16.86
N ASP A 55 -17.63 -8.91 -16.72
CA ASP A 55 -17.61 -10.01 -15.75
C ASP A 55 -17.79 -9.48 -14.33
N LEU A 56 -17.03 -8.45 -13.94
CA LEU A 56 -17.12 -7.81 -12.62
C LEU A 56 -18.50 -7.19 -12.34
N VAL A 57 -19.11 -6.53 -13.34
CA VAL A 57 -20.47 -5.96 -13.20
C VAL A 57 -21.53 -7.05 -13.09
N SER A 58 -21.38 -8.14 -13.84
CA SER A 58 -22.32 -9.27 -13.82
C SER A 58 -22.22 -10.13 -12.56
N MET A 59 -21.05 -10.14 -11.91
CA MET A 59 -20.75 -10.95 -10.72
C MET A 59 -20.04 -10.12 -9.65
N PRO A 60 -20.77 -9.36 -8.80
CA PRO A 60 -20.19 -8.49 -7.77
C PRO A 60 -19.30 -9.20 -6.75
N ASP A 61 -19.48 -10.51 -6.55
CA ASP A 61 -18.66 -11.34 -5.68
C ASP A 61 -17.19 -11.41 -6.14
N LEU A 62 -16.91 -11.09 -7.41
CA LEU A 62 -15.55 -10.97 -7.94
C LEU A 62 -14.80 -9.74 -7.43
N SER A 63 -15.47 -8.78 -6.78
CA SER A 63 -14.86 -7.52 -6.34
C SER A 63 -13.57 -7.70 -5.55
N ARG A 64 -13.54 -8.63 -4.58
CA ARG A 64 -12.33 -8.95 -3.82
C ARG A 64 -11.20 -9.45 -4.73
N ASN A 65 -11.50 -10.36 -5.64
CA ASN A 65 -10.51 -10.90 -6.57
C ASN A 65 -10.01 -9.82 -7.54
N ALA A 66 -10.90 -8.98 -8.05
CA ALA A 66 -10.57 -7.88 -8.92
C ALA A 66 -9.59 -6.91 -8.24
N THR A 67 -9.80 -6.57 -6.96
CA THR A 67 -8.84 -5.73 -6.22
C THR A 67 -7.43 -6.33 -6.19
N GLU A 68 -7.29 -7.62 -5.88
CA GLU A 68 -5.97 -8.29 -5.87
C GLU A 68 -5.33 -8.32 -7.26
N VAL A 69 -6.12 -8.54 -8.31
CA VAL A 69 -5.64 -8.55 -9.69
C VAL A 69 -5.18 -7.15 -10.11
N LEU A 70 -5.92 -6.10 -9.75
CA LEU A 70 -5.55 -4.73 -10.06
C LEU A 70 -4.27 -4.31 -9.33
N LEU A 71 -4.12 -4.68 -8.05
CA LEU A 71 -2.89 -4.46 -7.28
C LEU A 71 -1.67 -5.13 -7.91
N ARG A 72 -1.83 -6.32 -8.49
CA ARG A 72 -0.76 -7.05 -9.18
C ARG A 72 -0.50 -6.52 -10.59
N TYR A 73 -1.55 -6.13 -11.30
CA TYR A 73 -1.45 -5.71 -12.70
C TYR A 73 -0.75 -4.36 -12.83
N ASP A 74 -1.05 -3.43 -11.93
CA ASP A 74 -0.40 -2.13 -11.86
C ASP A 74 0.06 -1.85 -10.43
N ALA A 75 1.25 -2.35 -10.11
CA ALA A 75 1.84 -2.22 -8.79
C ALA A 75 2.22 -0.76 -8.52
N LEU A 76 1.55 -0.16 -7.53
CA LEU A 76 1.72 1.25 -7.18
C LEU A 76 3.08 1.55 -6.56
N VAL A 77 3.59 0.61 -5.78
CA VAL A 77 4.92 0.66 -5.17
C VAL A 77 5.80 -0.30 -5.94
N GLN A 78 6.56 0.25 -6.87
CA GLN A 78 7.43 -0.51 -7.77
C GLN A 78 8.69 -1.03 -7.06
N LEU A 79 9.16 -0.31 -6.04
CA LEU A 79 10.39 -0.66 -5.34
C LEU A 79 10.30 -0.24 -3.87
N THR A 80 10.84 -1.08 -2.99
CA THR A 80 11.16 -0.71 -1.61
C THR A 80 12.59 -1.10 -1.33
N SER A 81 13.37 -0.20 -0.74
CA SER A 81 14.78 -0.47 -0.43
C SER A 81 14.92 -1.20 0.90
N ARG A 82 16.02 -1.94 1.04
CA ARG A 82 16.49 -2.51 2.31
C ARG A 82 17.98 -2.16 2.47
N VAL A 83 18.44 -2.14 3.70
CA VAL A 83 19.86 -2.00 4.06
C VAL A 83 20.23 -3.25 4.85
N THR A 84 21.31 -3.90 4.46
CA THR A 84 21.90 -5.06 5.13
C THR A 84 22.52 -4.64 6.45
N LEU A 85 22.31 -5.43 7.51
CA LEU A 85 22.92 -5.18 8.82
C LEU A 85 24.29 -5.85 8.97
N GLU A 86 24.54 -6.85 8.14
CA GLU A 86 25.78 -7.59 7.99
C GLU A 86 25.85 -8.12 6.54
N PRO A 87 27.03 -8.51 6.03
CA PRO A 87 27.14 -9.07 4.69
C PRO A 87 26.25 -10.30 4.51
N VAL A 88 25.44 -10.32 3.44
CA VAL A 88 24.54 -11.44 3.11
C VAL A 88 24.74 -11.89 1.67
N GLU A 89 24.46 -13.16 1.39
CA GLU A 89 24.36 -13.68 0.02
C GLU A 89 22.90 -13.76 -0.43
N ILE A 90 22.60 -13.19 -1.60
CA ILE A 90 21.29 -13.28 -2.25
C ILE A 90 21.49 -13.96 -3.61
N GLY A 91 21.08 -15.23 -3.70
CA GLY A 91 21.45 -16.06 -4.85
C GLY A 91 22.97 -16.22 -4.91
N ASP A 92 23.57 -15.92 -6.06
CA ASP A 92 25.03 -15.97 -6.26
C ASP A 92 25.72 -14.60 -6.03
N MET A 93 25.01 -13.61 -5.49
CA MET A 93 25.53 -12.26 -5.28
C MET A 93 25.74 -11.96 -3.80
N GLY A 94 26.97 -11.56 -3.43
CA GLY A 94 27.25 -10.97 -2.13
C GLY A 94 26.76 -9.52 -2.06
N VAL A 95 26.10 -9.17 -0.97
CA VAL A 95 25.60 -7.82 -0.66
C VAL A 95 26.21 -7.38 0.67
N GLU A 96 27.00 -6.31 0.64
CA GLU A 96 27.57 -5.67 1.83
C GLU A 96 26.63 -4.61 2.41
#